data_AF-A0A846HVG6-F1
#
_entry.id   AF-A0A846HVG6-F1
#
_cell.length_a   1.000
_cell.length_b   1.000
_cell.length_c   1.000
_cell.angle_alpha   90.00
_cell.angle_beta   90.00
_cell.angle_gamma   90.00
#
_symmetry.space_group_name_H-M   'P 1'
#
loop_
_entity.id
_entity.type
_entity.pdbx_description
1 polymer ?
#
loop_
_entity_poly.entity_id
_entity_poly.type
_entity_poly.pdbx_seq_one_letter_code
_entity_poly.pdbx_strand_id
1 'polypeptide(L)'
;MPSPPSSRTFAPASFWPPRTCSASRLTASRGRASRPRSTPLKSMPTGGSPNGHHHGRARTAESFPYRLYDAVNDSRTRPSHAAMDGFVARHDDPIWQRWRTPAGYQCRCRLISLSEAQAQQFIDADAERLQDPERANARANAQPDKGWDYDPCAEPTEGLMRAIEGKRQKVDNRLMAAFETNADDALAAWPIRGLARRFPAKDLATLAVLLREYAYRLPGDLPHGVKFVREGGPNGDFYMATDGKGGFWFREIEYQGFNSRRDLFGGLAACAAQQAMTREEEYALESLWHEIWHNRQRGAIDALSLDLEHPLRRFVETLNQAVARLTYPSFIQRLGGTASHQQWVIDEGYGYQRTVSRLWSLISACGLSPADVAGELATVNVSADLMQARSILADLLARRSDIEKAKIQAALDLLSARESLFRAAVSDMKS
;
A
#
# COMPACT_ATOMS: atom_id res chain seq x y z
N MET A 1 -6.15 46.90 68.79
CA MET A 1 -5.18 46.55 67.72
C MET A 1 -5.70 45.30 67.00
N PRO A 2 -5.38 45.04 65.71
CA PRO A 2 -6.05 45.64 64.56
C PRO A 2 -6.75 44.59 63.64
N SER A 3 -7.38 45.06 62.56
CA SER A 3 -7.82 44.25 61.40
C SER A 3 -6.69 44.14 60.35
N PRO A 4 -6.87 43.55 59.14
CA PRO A 4 -7.50 42.28 58.69
C PRO A 4 -6.36 41.41 58.04
N PRO A 5 -6.39 40.75 56.85
CA PRO A 5 -7.48 40.22 55.99
C PRO A 5 -7.28 38.78 55.41
N SER A 6 -8.36 38.26 54.80
CA SER A 6 -8.46 37.35 53.62
C SER A 6 -7.36 36.35 53.20
N SER A 7 -7.78 35.12 52.90
CA SER A 7 -7.64 34.54 51.55
C SER A 7 -8.66 33.41 51.29
N ARG A 8 -9.22 33.34 50.07
CA ARG A 8 -9.93 32.16 49.54
C ARG A 8 -9.19 31.72 48.29
N THR A 9 -8.76 30.46 48.25
CA THR A 9 -8.18 29.81 47.07
C THR A 9 -9.18 28.83 46.46
N PHE A 10 -9.19 28.76 45.12
CA PHE A 10 -9.98 27.83 44.32
C PHE A 10 -9.04 26.83 43.63
N ALA A 11 -9.34 25.54 43.68
CA ALA A 11 -9.05 24.50 42.67
C ALA A 11 -9.70 23.16 43.15
N PRO A 12 -9.72 22.07 42.36
CA PRO A 12 -10.78 21.83 41.39
C PRO A 12 -11.48 20.46 41.60
N ALA A 13 -12.63 20.25 40.98
CA ALA A 13 -13.28 18.93 40.95
C ALA A 13 -13.90 18.62 39.58
N SER A 14 -13.31 17.65 38.89
CA SER A 14 -13.95 16.89 37.83
C SER A 14 -15.06 16.00 38.41
N PHE A 15 -16.18 15.80 37.70
CA PHE A 15 -16.86 14.50 37.61
C PHE A 15 -17.95 14.53 36.53
N TRP A 16 -17.98 13.50 35.68
CA TRP A 16 -19.06 13.23 34.71
C TRP A 16 -20.05 12.20 35.29
N PRO A 17 -21.37 12.33 35.08
CA PRO A 17 -22.32 11.24 35.24
C PRO A 17 -22.61 10.51 33.91
N PRO A 18 -23.12 9.26 33.94
CA PRO A 18 -23.18 8.38 32.77
C PRO A 18 -24.39 8.61 31.85
N ARG A 19 -24.28 8.07 30.63
CA ARG A 19 -25.33 8.08 29.61
C ARG A 19 -26.54 7.25 30.02
N THR A 20 -27.73 7.80 29.85
CA THR A 20 -28.93 7.02 29.49
C THR A 20 -29.54 7.61 28.23
N CYS A 21 -30.07 6.74 27.35
CA CYS A 21 -30.65 7.14 26.08
C CYS A 21 -32.01 6.48 25.95
N SER A 22 -33.09 7.26 26.07
CA SER A 22 -34.44 6.84 25.75
C SER A 22 -34.95 7.65 24.57
N ALA A 23 -35.40 6.96 23.52
CA ALA A 23 -35.83 7.59 22.29
C ALA A 23 -37.30 7.99 22.35
N SER A 24 -37.60 9.22 21.90
CA SER A 24 -38.95 9.65 21.52
C SER A 24 -38.88 10.37 20.18
N ARG A 25 -39.57 9.84 19.17
CA ARG A 25 -39.84 10.58 17.93
C ARG A 25 -40.99 11.54 18.20
N LEU A 26 -40.90 12.79 17.75
CA LEU A 26 -42.09 13.58 17.44
C LEU A 26 -41.92 14.34 16.11
N THR A 27 -43.06 14.58 15.48
CA THR A 27 -43.22 14.94 14.08
C THR A 27 -43.25 16.46 13.85
N ALA A 28 -42.97 16.86 12.60
CA ALA A 28 -42.87 18.26 12.19
C ALA A 28 -44.19 19.04 12.26
N SER A 29 -44.09 20.37 12.42
CA SER A 29 -45.04 21.31 11.83
C SER A 29 -44.32 22.61 11.41
N ARG A 30 -44.86 23.28 10.38
CA ARG A 30 -44.27 24.51 9.80
C ARG A 30 -44.91 25.75 10.43
N GLY A 31 -44.10 26.69 10.91
CA GLY A 31 -44.54 28.05 11.25
C GLY A 31 -43.67 29.09 10.54
N ARG A 32 -44.27 29.92 9.69
CA ARG A 32 -43.55 30.97 8.92
C ARG A 32 -43.85 32.34 9.54
N ALA A 33 -42.84 32.98 10.13
CA ALA A 33 -42.88 34.39 10.54
C ALA A 33 -41.74 35.15 9.83
N SER A 34 -41.96 36.42 9.49
CA SER A 34 -41.14 37.13 8.50
C SER A 34 -40.64 38.51 8.94
N ARG A 35 -39.30 38.67 8.93
CA ARG A 35 -38.52 39.94 8.83
C ARG A 35 -38.56 40.87 10.07
N PRO A 36 -37.47 41.63 10.34
CA PRO A 36 -37.01 42.76 9.50
C PRO A 36 -35.62 42.58 8.86
N ARG A 37 -35.25 43.54 7.98
CA ARG A 37 -33.91 43.65 7.36
C ARG A 37 -32.92 44.29 8.34
N SER A 38 -31.71 43.74 8.44
CA SER A 38 -30.52 44.48 8.87
C SER A 38 -29.77 45.06 7.66
N THR A 39 -29.20 46.25 7.83
CA THR A 39 -28.45 47.00 6.80
C THR A 39 -27.07 46.40 6.52
N PRO A 40 -26.57 46.43 5.27
CA PRO A 40 -25.23 45.94 4.96
C PRO A 40 -24.16 46.89 5.54
N LEU A 41 -23.28 46.37 6.40
CA LEU A 41 -22.04 47.09 6.71
C LEU A 41 -21.18 47.19 5.44
N LYS A 42 -20.55 48.35 5.27
CA LYS A 42 -19.79 48.71 4.07
C LYS A 42 -18.65 47.73 3.82
N SER A 43 -18.52 47.31 2.56
CA SER A 43 -17.36 46.58 2.05
C SER A 43 -16.06 47.39 2.20
N MET A 44 -15.00 46.75 2.68
CA MET A 44 -13.62 47.22 2.54
C MET A 44 -12.80 46.23 1.68
N PRO A 45 -11.71 46.68 1.03
CA PRO A 45 -11.26 46.06 -0.22
C PRO A 45 -10.19 44.96 -0.07
N THR A 46 -10.31 43.99 -1.00
CA THR A 46 -9.25 43.27 -1.74
C THR A 46 -8.01 42.68 -1.03
N GLY A 47 -7.86 41.36 -1.19
CA GLY A 47 -6.64 40.68 -1.67
C GLY A 47 -5.27 41.08 -1.10
N GLY A 48 -4.72 40.25 -0.21
CA GLY A 48 -3.32 40.27 0.22
C GLY A 48 -2.58 38.98 -0.17
N SER A 49 -1.34 39.12 -0.66
CA SER A 49 -0.43 38.02 -1.03
C SER A 49 0.20 37.34 0.21
N PRO A 50 0.60 36.05 0.17
CA PRO A 50 0.84 35.26 1.40
C PRO A 50 2.06 35.63 2.27
N ASN A 51 3.01 36.44 1.77
CA ASN A 51 4.39 36.45 2.29
C ASN A 51 4.76 37.67 3.18
N GLY A 52 3.94 38.05 4.18
CA GLY A 52 4.30 39.22 5.02
C GLY A 52 3.48 39.44 6.30
N HIS A 53 3.35 38.43 7.18
CA HIS A 53 2.33 38.46 8.26
C HIS A 53 2.81 38.28 9.72
N HIS A 54 4.10 38.42 10.02
CA HIS A 54 4.61 38.16 11.39
C HIS A 54 4.64 39.37 12.34
N HIS A 55 4.83 40.61 11.88
CA HIS A 55 4.98 41.77 12.78
C HIS A 55 3.68 42.52 13.15
N GLY A 56 2.58 42.32 12.40
CA GLY A 56 1.31 43.03 12.65
C GLY A 56 0.39 42.40 13.72
N ARG A 57 0.55 41.09 13.99
CA ARG A 57 -0.40 40.31 14.81
C ARG A 57 -0.27 40.52 16.32
N ALA A 58 0.91 40.93 16.81
CA ALA A 58 1.14 41.13 18.25
C ALA A 58 0.37 42.35 18.79
N ARG A 59 0.50 43.51 18.15
CA ARG A 59 -0.14 44.77 18.60
C ARG A 59 -1.68 44.73 18.54
N THR A 60 -2.26 43.88 17.70
CA THR A 60 -3.72 43.70 17.64
C THR A 60 -4.28 42.82 18.75
N ALA A 61 -3.50 41.86 19.27
CA ALA A 61 -3.92 40.98 20.35
C ALA A 61 -4.06 41.73 21.70
N GLU A 62 -3.25 42.75 21.94
CA GLU A 62 -3.32 43.58 23.15
C GLU A 62 -4.59 44.44 23.20
N SER A 63 -5.04 44.98 22.06
CA SER A 63 -6.26 45.82 21.98
C SER A 63 -7.56 45.03 21.76
N PHE A 64 -7.46 43.82 21.18
CA PHE A 64 -8.59 42.93 20.90
C PHE A 64 -8.30 41.49 21.39
N PRO A 65 -8.24 41.29 22.72
CA PRO A 65 -7.76 40.03 23.30
C PRO A 65 -8.76 38.88 23.22
N TYR A 66 -9.99 39.11 22.76
CA TYR A 66 -11.05 38.11 22.62
C TYR A 66 -11.35 37.77 21.15
N ARG A 67 -11.92 36.58 20.92
CA ARG A 67 -12.43 36.14 19.62
C ARG A 67 -13.89 35.72 19.76
N LEU A 68 -14.70 36.11 18.78
CA LEU A 68 -16.07 35.64 18.56
C LEU A 68 -16.09 34.66 17.40
N TYR A 69 -16.77 33.52 17.57
CA TYR A 69 -17.16 32.65 16.46
C TYR A 69 -18.49 33.14 15.85
N ASP A 70 -18.42 33.66 14.63
CA ASP A 70 -19.55 34.23 13.87
C ASP A 70 -19.98 33.26 12.77
N ALA A 71 -21.19 32.69 12.88
CA ALA A 71 -21.77 31.82 11.88
C ALA A 71 -22.75 32.57 10.98
N VAL A 72 -22.67 32.33 9.67
CA VAL A 72 -23.49 33.04 8.66
C VAL A 72 -25.01 32.83 8.84
N ASN A 73 -25.42 31.80 9.59
CA ASN A 73 -26.82 31.49 9.92
C ASN A 73 -27.82 31.49 8.74
N ASP A 74 -27.36 31.15 7.54
CA ASP A 74 -28.23 30.91 6.38
C ASP A 74 -28.65 29.43 6.27
N SER A 75 -29.44 29.11 5.24
CA SER A 75 -29.95 27.76 4.99
C SER A 75 -28.88 26.69 4.72
N ARG A 76 -27.61 27.07 4.58
CA ARG A 76 -26.46 26.16 4.41
C ARG A 76 -25.54 26.11 5.63
N THR A 77 -25.80 26.89 6.68
CA THR A 77 -25.06 26.78 7.95
C THR A 77 -25.38 25.43 8.61
N ARG A 78 -24.34 24.66 8.96
CA ARG A 78 -24.50 23.35 9.60
C ARG A 78 -25.00 23.52 11.03
N PRO A 79 -25.84 22.61 11.58
CA PRO A 79 -26.37 22.74 12.93
C PRO A 79 -25.29 22.92 14.01
N SER A 80 -24.15 22.24 13.92
CA SER A 80 -23.06 22.44 14.89
C SER A 80 -22.33 23.78 14.75
N HIS A 81 -22.32 24.38 13.55
CA HIS A 81 -21.74 25.73 13.33
C HIS A 81 -22.71 26.81 13.82
N ALA A 82 -24.01 26.64 13.60
CA ALA A 82 -25.04 27.50 14.19
C ALA A 82 -25.10 27.37 15.72
N ALA A 83 -24.90 26.17 16.27
CA ALA A 83 -24.71 25.95 17.70
C ALA A 83 -23.35 26.44 18.22
N MET A 84 -22.40 26.79 17.34
CA MET A 84 -21.15 27.46 17.70
C MET A 84 -21.20 28.99 17.53
N ASP A 85 -22.24 29.53 16.90
CA ASP A 85 -22.45 30.97 16.71
C ASP A 85 -22.53 31.74 18.03
N GLY A 86 -21.91 32.92 18.10
CA GLY A 86 -21.97 33.77 19.29
C GLY A 86 -21.02 33.39 20.43
N PHE A 87 -20.26 32.28 20.34
CA PHE A 87 -19.31 31.91 21.39
C PHE A 87 -18.10 32.82 21.41
N VAL A 88 -17.72 33.27 22.61
CA VAL A 88 -16.57 34.14 22.85
C VAL A 88 -15.61 33.51 23.85
N ALA A 89 -14.32 33.56 23.53
CA ALA A 89 -13.22 33.22 24.43
C ALA A 89 -12.01 34.09 24.13
N ARG A 90 -11.02 34.13 25.04
CA ARG A 90 -9.77 34.85 24.78
C ARG A 90 -9.04 34.26 23.58
N HIS A 91 -8.26 35.06 22.86
CA HIS A 91 -7.59 34.67 21.62
C HIS A 91 -6.56 33.53 21.77
N ASP A 92 -6.10 33.28 23.00
CA ASP A 92 -5.15 32.26 23.44
C ASP A 92 -5.82 31.02 24.04
N ASP A 93 -7.16 30.99 24.13
CA ASP A 93 -7.91 29.86 24.69
C ASP A 93 -7.72 28.58 23.83
N PRO A 94 -7.44 27.40 24.46
CA PRO A 94 -7.29 26.13 23.77
C PRO A 94 -8.48 25.73 22.87
N ILE A 95 -9.69 26.24 23.13
CA ILE A 95 -10.86 26.02 22.27
C ILE A 95 -10.58 26.38 20.80
N TRP A 96 -9.73 27.38 20.54
CA TRP A 96 -9.37 27.82 19.19
C TRP A 96 -8.34 26.94 18.47
N GLN A 97 -7.81 25.92 19.13
CA GLN A 97 -7.06 24.83 18.48
C GLN A 97 -8.01 23.82 17.83
N ARG A 98 -9.23 23.70 18.37
CA ARG A 98 -10.29 22.78 17.90
C ARG A 98 -11.32 23.48 17.02
N TRP A 99 -11.79 24.66 17.41
CA TRP A 99 -12.92 25.39 16.79
C TRP A 99 -12.46 26.58 15.93
N ARG A 100 -11.53 26.32 15.00
CA ARG A 100 -11.00 27.37 14.13
C ARG A 100 -11.72 27.43 12.79
N THR A 101 -11.88 28.65 12.26
CA THR A 101 -12.42 28.86 10.91
C THR A 101 -11.30 28.76 9.87
N PRO A 102 -11.48 28.03 8.75
CA PRO A 102 -12.68 27.26 8.37
C PRO A 102 -12.84 25.95 9.20
N ALA A 103 -14.01 25.76 9.81
CA ALA A 103 -14.31 24.59 10.65
C ALA A 103 -14.99 23.44 9.86
N GLY A 104 -14.73 23.37 8.55
CA GLY A 104 -15.41 22.46 7.64
C GLY A 104 -15.27 22.82 6.16
N TYR A 105 -15.49 21.84 5.28
CA TYR A 105 -15.45 22.06 3.83
C TYR A 105 -16.53 23.06 3.41
N GLN A 106 -16.16 24.09 2.63
CA GLN A 106 -17.00 25.25 2.27
C GLN A 106 -17.60 25.99 3.49
N CYS A 107 -16.95 25.94 4.67
CA CYS A 107 -17.32 26.79 5.81
C CYS A 107 -17.14 28.27 5.43
N ARG A 108 -18.09 29.11 5.88
CA ARG A 108 -18.11 30.58 5.64
C ARG A 108 -18.15 31.38 6.95
N CYS A 109 -18.13 30.69 8.09
CA CYS A 109 -18.06 31.28 9.43
C CYS A 109 -16.74 32.01 9.63
N ARG A 110 -16.70 32.95 10.57
CA ARG A 110 -15.56 33.84 10.81
C ARG A 110 -15.13 33.82 12.27
N LEU A 111 -13.85 34.09 12.52
CA LEU A 111 -13.36 34.50 13.83
C LEU A 111 -13.16 36.02 13.82
N ILE A 112 -13.93 36.72 14.63
CA ILE A 112 -13.89 38.19 14.75
C ILE A 112 -13.14 38.54 16.04
N SER A 113 -12.10 39.36 15.96
CA SER A 113 -11.40 39.86 17.15
C SER A 113 -12.22 40.97 17.83
N LEU A 114 -12.35 40.89 19.16
CA LEU A 114 -13.16 41.80 19.97
C LEU A 114 -12.33 42.44 21.10
N SER A 115 -12.66 43.70 21.42
CA SER A 115 -12.20 44.33 22.67
C SER A 115 -12.96 43.73 23.86
N GLU A 116 -12.49 43.94 25.08
CA GLU A 116 -13.12 43.40 26.30
C GLU A 116 -14.58 43.86 26.47
N ALA A 117 -14.88 45.14 26.24
CA ALA A 117 -16.24 45.67 26.31
C ALA A 117 -17.17 45.06 25.24
N GLN A 118 -16.66 44.78 24.03
CA GLN A 118 -17.42 44.08 23.00
C GLN A 118 -17.61 42.59 23.36
N ALA A 119 -16.57 41.94 23.85
CA ALA A 119 -16.60 40.55 24.29
C ALA A 119 -17.69 40.34 25.35
N GLN A 120 -17.78 41.22 26.36
CA GLN A 120 -18.81 41.12 27.38
C GLN A 120 -20.23 41.18 26.81
N GLN A 121 -20.50 42.10 25.86
CA GLN A 121 -21.81 42.20 25.21
C GLN A 121 -22.21 40.90 24.49
N PHE A 122 -21.27 40.23 23.82
CA PHE A 122 -21.54 38.95 23.16
C PHE A 122 -21.64 37.78 24.15
N ILE A 123 -20.86 37.80 25.24
CA ILE A 123 -20.96 36.83 26.35
C ILE A 123 -22.33 36.91 27.01
N ASP A 124 -22.81 38.10 27.34
CA ASP A 124 -24.12 38.31 27.96
C ASP A 124 -25.26 37.83 27.03
N ALA A 125 -25.16 38.16 25.73
CA ALA A 125 -26.12 37.73 24.71
C ALA A 125 -26.07 36.21 24.40
N ASP A 126 -24.93 35.54 24.59
CA ASP A 126 -24.86 34.08 24.53
C ASP A 126 -25.36 33.43 25.82
N ALA A 127 -25.07 34.01 26.98
CA ALA A 127 -25.58 33.52 28.26
C ALA A 127 -27.12 33.57 28.31
N GLU A 128 -27.76 34.63 27.81
CA GLU A 128 -29.22 34.69 27.63
C GLU A 128 -29.72 33.61 26.67
N ARG A 129 -29.06 33.45 25.51
CA ARG A 129 -29.40 32.46 24.49
C ARG A 129 -29.30 31.01 24.99
N LEU A 130 -28.36 30.72 25.89
CA LEU A 130 -28.11 29.40 26.46
C LEU A 130 -28.97 29.12 27.72
N GLN A 131 -29.90 30.01 28.10
CA GLN A 131 -30.98 29.65 29.04
C GLN A 131 -31.96 28.63 28.44
N ASP A 132 -32.07 28.59 27.11
CA ASP A 132 -32.77 27.55 26.36
C ASP A 132 -31.98 26.21 26.46
N PRO A 133 -32.53 25.17 27.13
CA PRO A 133 -31.81 23.91 27.34
C PRO A 133 -31.46 23.18 26.04
N GLU A 134 -32.24 23.36 24.97
CA GLU A 134 -31.95 22.73 23.67
C GLU A 134 -30.71 23.37 23.05
N ARG A 135 -30.58 24.71 23.14
CA ARG A 135 -29.40 25.45 22.67
C ARG A 135 -28.17 25.20 23.53
N ALA A 136 -28.33 25.15 24.85
CA ALA A 136 -27.26 24.78 25.78
C ALA A 136 -26.70 23.37 25.46
N ASN A 137 -27.58 22.40 25.24
CA ASN A 137 -27.20 21.06 24.85
C ASN A 137 -26.58 21.00 23.44
N ALA A 138 -27.12 21.77 22.47
CA ALA A 138 -26.56 21.86 21.13
C ALA A 138 -25.14 22.46 21.14
N ARG A 139 -24.91 23.53 21.92
CA ARG A 139 -23.60 24.15 22.17
C ARG A 139 -22.62 23.14 22.77
N ALA A 140 -23.01 22.47 23.86
CA ALA A 140 -22.15 21.53 24.58
C ALA A 140 -21.71 20.33 23.72
N ASN A 141 -22.56 19.90 22.78
CA ASN A 141 -22.28 18.82 21.84
C ASN A 141 -21.74 19.32 20.48
N ALA A 142 -21.55 20.63 20.30
CA ALA A 142 -21.11 21.19 19.04
C ALA A 142 -19.67 20.75 18.73
N GLN A 143 -19.47 20.15 17.55
CA GLN A 143 -18.15 19.82 17.02
C GLN A 143 -17.94 20.45 15.64
N PRO A 144 -16.69 20.78 15.27
CA PRO A 144 -16.30 21.05 13.89
C PRO A 144 -16.74 19.89 12.97
N ASP A 145 -16.74 20.13 11.66
CA ASP A 145 -16.89 19.03 10.70
C ASP A 145 -15.84 17.94 10.98
N LYS A 146 -16.19 16.67 10.71
CA LYS A 146 -15.29 15.54 10.92
C LYS A 146 -13.96 15.74 10.17
N GLY A 147 -12.85 15.77 10.90
CA GLY A 147 -11.50 16.01 10.36
C GLY A 147 -11.10 17.49 10.25
N TRP A 148 -11.88 18.41 10.83
CA TRP A 148 -11.59 19.86 10.91
C TRP A 148 -11.36 20.33 12.36
N ASP A 149 -10.99 19.40 13.23
CA ASP A 149 -10.59 19.62 14.62
C ASP A 149 -9.08 19.88 14.74
N TYR A 150 -8.61 20.91 14.03
CA TYR A 150 -7.23 21.39 14.01
C TYR A 150 -7.19 22.88 13.60
N ASP A 151 -6.02 23.52 13.61
CA ASP A 151 -5.82 24.90 13.12
C ASP A 151 -5.39 24.91 11.63
N PRO A 152 -6.27 25.24 10.66
CA PRO A 152 -5.92 25.18 9.24
C PRO A 152 -4.99 26.32 8.79
N CYS A 153 -4.73 27.31 9.65
CA CYS A 153 -3.79 28.39 9.38
C CYS A 153 -2.39 28.10 9.94
N ALA A 154 -2.28 27.30 11.01
CA ALA A 154 -1.01 26.82 11.53
C ALA A 154 -0.52 25.58 10.76
N GLU A 155 -1.44 24.67 10.39
CA GLU A 155 -1.12 23.36 9.81
C GLU A 155 -1.91 23.11 8.49
N PRO A 156 -1.61 23.82 7.39
CA PRO A 156 -2.48 23.84 6.20
C PRO A 156 -2.70 22.47 5.53
N THR A 157 -1.77 21.53 5.70
CA THR A 157 -1.80 20.18 5.11
C THR A 157 -2.42 19.12 6.02
N GLU A 158 -2.63 19.40 7.30
CA GLU A 158 -3.00 18.37 8.31
C GLU A 158 -4.34 17.71 7.99
N GLY A 159 -5.37 18.48 7.64
CA GLY A 159 -6.67 17.92 7.23
C GLY A 159 -6.60 17.07 5.95
N LEU A 160 -5.66 17.35 5.04
CA LEU A 160 -5.41 16.50 3.87
C LEU A 160 -4.72 15.20 4.27
N MET A 161 -3.71 15.26 5.14
CA MET A 161 -3.01 14.08 5.67
C MET A 161 -3.96 13.18 6.47
N ARG A 162 -4.77 13.74 7.37
CA ARG A 162 -5.84 13.00 8.09
C ARG A 162 -6.86 12.37 7.14
N ALA A 163 -7.20 13.02 6.03
CA ALA A 163 -8.12 12.47 5.03
C ALA A 163 -7.49 11.35 4.19
N ILE A 164 -6.19 11.41 3.92
CA ILE A 164 -5.43 10.33 3.28
C ILE A 164 -5.31 9.15 4.23
N GLU A 165 -4.88 9.36 5.48
CA GLU A 165 -4.71 8.29 6.47
C GLU A 165 -6.05 7.64 6.83
N GLY A 166 -7.12 8.43 7.01
CA GLY A 166 -8.48 7.92 7.22
C GLY A 166 -9.08 7.19 6.01
N LYS A 167 -8.52 7.35 4.80
CA LYS A 167 -8.81 6.49 3.65
C LYS A 167 -7.94 5.23 3.67
N ARG A 168 -6.64 5.35 3.98
CA ARG A 168 -5.70 4.22 4.11
C ARG A 168 -6.20 3.24 5.15
N GLN A 169 -6.43 3.69 6.37
CA GLN A 169 -7.04 2.91 7.46
C GLN A 169 -8.40 2.29 7.09
N LYS A 170 -9.21 2.90 6.22
CA LYS A 170 -10.47 2.29 5.74
C LYS A 170 -10.27 1.22 4.67
N VAL A 171 -9.23 1.34 3.86
CA VAL A 171 -8.80 0.32 2.90
C VAL A 171 -8.18 -0.84 3.68
N ASP A 172 -7.26 -0.54 4.58
CA ASP A 172 -6.59 -1.49 5.49
C ASP A 172 -7.63 -2.23 6.33
N ASN A 173 -8.56 -1.54 7.01
CA ASN A 173 -9.63 -2.19 7.79
C ASN A 173 -10.62 -2.97 6.91
N ARG A 174 -10.76 -2.66 5.61
CA ARG A 174 -11.57 -3.49 4.68
C ARG A 174 -10.80 -4.74 4.24
N LEU A 175 -9.49 -4.62 4.01
CA LEU A 175 -8.60 -5.75 3.76
C LEU A 175 -8.58 -6.68 4.98
N MET A 176 -8.36 -6.14 6.18
CA MET A 176 -8.36 -6.88 7.44
C MET A 176 -9.74 -7.48 7.75
N ALA A 177 -10.85 -6.74 7.60
CA ALA A 177 -12.18 -7.32 7.80
C ALA A 177 -12.49 -8.45 6.79
N ALA A 178 -12.06 -8.32 5.53
CA ALA A 178 -12.16 -9.39 4.54
C ALA A 178 -11.24 -10.59 4.83
N PHE A 179 -10.20 -10.40 5.65
CA PHE A 179 -9.32 -11.43 6.18
C PHE A 179 -9.92 -12.12 7.42
N GLU A 180 -10.55 -11.35 8.31
CA GLU A 180 -11.06 -11.77 9.62
C GLU A 180 -12.44 -12.44 9.53
N THR A 181 -13.43 -11.86 8.83
CA THR A 181 -14.77 -12.47 8.71
C THR A 181 -14.80 -13.68 7.77
N ASN A 182 -13.63 -14.07 7.26
CA ASN A 182 -13.44 -15.22 6.39
C ASN A 182 -12.35 -16.15 6.97
N ALA A 183 -11.90 -15.98 8.21
CA ALA A 183 -10.81 -16.79 8.75
C ALA A 183 -11.17 -18.28 8.73
N ASP A 184 -12.23 -18.70 9.43
CA ASP A 184 -12.61 -20.11 9.49
C ASP A 184 -13.27 -20.62 8.19
N ASP A 185 -14.12 -19.81 7.55
CA ASP A 185 -14.78 -20.19 6.29
C ASP A 185 -13.85 -20.17 5.07
N ALA A 186 -12.82 -19.32 5.00
CA ALA A 186 -11.78 -19.41 3.95
C ALA A 186 -10.68 -20.41 4.30
N LEU A 187 -10.42 -20.71 5.58
CA LEU A 187 -9.66 -21.92 5.96
C LEU A 187 -10.36 -23.20 5.50
N ALA A 188 -11.70 -23.22 5.50
CA ALA A 188 -12.50 -24.32 4.95
C ALA A 188 -12.62 -24.28 3.40
N ALA A 189 -12.79 -23.09 2.81
CA ALA A 189 -13.06 -22.95 1.37
C ALA A 189 -11.80 -22.85 0.48
N TRP A 190 -10.63 -22.48 1.02
CA TRP A 190 -9.39 -22.43 0.22
C TRP A 190 -8.07 -22.63 0.99
N PRO A 191 -7.61 -23.88 1.04
CA PRO A 191 -6.18 -24.15 0.86
C PRO A 191 -5.99 -25.30 -0.13
N ILE A 192 -5.40 -25.01 -1.30
CA ILE A 192 -4.87 -26.08 -2.16
C ILE A 192 -3.58 -26.58 -1.52
N ARG A 193 -3.69 -27.52 -0.60
CA ARG A 193 -2.61 -28.46 -0.28
C ARG A 193 -2.98 -29.79 -0.93
N GLY A 194 -2.06 -30.40 -1.67
CA GLY A 194 -2.29 -31.70 -2.29
C GLY A 194 -2.99 -31.66 -3.65
N LEU A 195 -2.73 -30.67 -4.53
CA LEU A 195 -3.22 -30.74 -5.90
C LEU A 195 -2.71 -31.99 -6.62
N ALA A 196 -1.43 -32.35 -6.43
CA ALA A 196 -0.86 -33.57 -7.01
C ALA A 196 -1.49 -34.84 -6.44
N ARG A 197 -1.97 -34.81 -5.19
CA ARG A 197 -2.75 -35.91 -4.59
C ARG A 197 -4.14 -36.06 -5.20
N ARG A 198 -4.80 -34.95 -5.53
CA ARG A 198 -6.13 -34.92 -6.17
C ARG A 198 -6.09 -35.25 -7.66
N PHE A 199 -5.02 -34.85 -8.34
CA PHE A 199 -4.80 -35.08 -9.77
C PHE A 199 -3.40 -35.69 -10.00
N PRO A 200 -3.20 -36.99 -9.71
CA PRO A 200 -1.87 -37.61 -9.82
C PRO A 200 -1.37 -37.61 -11.26
N ALA A 201 -0.30 -36.86 -11.52
CA ALA A 201 0.39 -36.83 -12.79
C ALA A 201 1.42 -37.97 -12.87
N LYS A 202 1.25 -38.86 -13.84
CA LYS A 202 2.15 -40.01 -14.12
C LYS A 202 2.74 -39.96 -15.53
N ASP A 203 2.14 -39.15 -16.39
CA ASP A 203 2.47 -38.95 -17.80
C ASP A 203 2.04 -37.55 -18.24
N LEU A 204 2.32 -37.17 -19.49
CA LEU A 204 1.98 -35.85 -20.01
C LEU A 204 0.46 -35.60 -20.12
N ALA A 205 -0.36 -36.64 -20.25
CA ALA A 205 -1.81 -36.50 -20.34
C ALA A 205 -2.44 -36.17 -18.97
N THR A 206 -2.00 -36.88 -17.93
CA THR A 206 -2.39 -36.62 -16.53
C THR A 206 -1.76 -35.33 -15.99
N LEU A 207 -0.56 -34.97 -16.42
CA LEU A 207 0.03 -33.64 -16.18
C LEU A 207 -0.82 -32.52 -16.81
N ALA A 208 -1.36 -32.72 -18.02
CA ALA A 208 -2.28 -31.76 -18.63
C ALA A 208 -3.54 -31.51 -17.79
N VAL A 209 -4.07 -32.55 -17.14
CA VAL A 209 -5.19 -32.43 -16.21
C VAL A 209 -4.76 -31.63 -14.97
N LEU A 210 -3.65 -32.02 -14.31
CA LEU A 210 -3.12 -31.29 -13.15
C LEU A 210 -2.91 -29.80 -13.45
N LEU A 211 -2.27 -29.46 -14.58
CA LEU A 211 -1.98 -28.07 -14.95
C LEU A 211 -3.24 -27.28 -15.35
N ARG A 212 -4.25 -27.91 -15.97
CA ARG A 212 -5.57 -27.27 -16.20
C ARG A 212 -6.29 -26.98 -14.90
N GLU A 213 -6.29 -27.94 -13.97
CA GLU A 213 -6.86 -27.81 -12.64
C GLU A 213 -6.09 -26.78 -11.78
N TYR A 214 -4.79 -26.64 -11.99
CA TYR A 214 -3.96 -25.56 -11.43
C TYR A 214 -4.38 -24.20 -11.98
N ALA A 215 -4.42 -24.04 -13.32
CA ALA A 215 -4.75 -22.79 -13.98
C ALA A 215 -6.18 -22.30 -13.68
N TYR A 216 -7.15 -23.22 -13.64
CA TYR A 216 -8.54 -22.91 -13.26
C TYR A 216 -8.63 -22.31 -11.85
N ARG A 217 -7.78 -22.78 -10.93
CA ARG A 217 -7.75 -22.33 -9.52
C ARG A 217 -6.85 -21.14 -9.28
N LEU A 218 -5.80 -20.98 -10.07
CA LEU A 218 -4.75 -19.96 -9.93
C LEU A 218 -4.57 -19.22 -11.26
N PRO A 219 -5.60 -18.49 -11.76
CA PRO A 219 -5.54 -17.81 -13.04
C PRO A 219 -4.50 -16.67 -13.08
N GLY A 220 -4.03 -16.18 -11.93
CA GLY A 220 -2.92 -15.23 -11.86
C GLY A 220 -1.55 -15.82 -12.21
N ASP A 221 -1.41 -17.14 -12.17
CA ASP A 221 -0.17 -17.86 -12.51
C ASP A 221 -0.19 -18.36 -13.95
N LEU A 222 -1.36 -18.75 -14.45
CA LEU A 222 -1.58 -19.18 -15.83
C LEU A 222 -2.76 -18.40 -16.46
N PRO A 223 -2.59 -17.10 -16.79
CA PRO A 223 -3.66 -16.23 -17.26
C PRO A 223 -4.25 -16.61 -18.62
N HIS A 224 -3.58 -17.51 -19.35
CA HIS A 224 -4.02 -18.04 -20.64
C HIS A 224 -4.61 -19.46 -20.56
N GLY A 225 -4.75 -20.00 -19.34
CA GLY A 225 -5.13 -21.40 -19.12
C GLY A 225 -4.05 -22.37 -19.58
N VAL A 226 -4.43 -23.62 -19.85
CA VAL A 226 -3.54 -24.66 -20.39
C VAL A 226 -4.17 -25.28 -21.64
N LYS A 227 -3.67 -24.86 -22.79
CA LYS A 227 -4.11 -25.26 -24.13
C LYS A 227 -3.62 -26.66 -24.45
N PHE A 228 -2.31 -26.88 -24.37
CA PHE A 228 -1.68 -28.17 -24.63
C PHE A 228 -0.51 -28.45 -23.68
N VAL A 229 -0.28 -29.74 -23.46
CA VAL A 229 0.92 -30.32 -22.83
C VAL A 229 1.31 -31.48 -23.73
N ARG A 230 2.52 -31.47 -24.29
CA ARG A 230 2.94 -32.49 -25.27
C ARG A 230 4.45 -32.71 -25.29
N GLU A 231 4.83 -33.82 -25.90
CA GLU A 231 6.22 -34.19 -26.13
C GLU A 231 6.83 -33.44 -27.34
N GLY A 232 8.15 -33.28 -27.33
CA GLY A 232 8.91 -32.58 -28.37
C GLY A 232 8.72 -31.07 -28.29
N GLY A 233 8.76 -30.36 -29.42
CA GLY A 233 8.52 -28.92 -29.50
C GLY A 233 9.36 -28.23 -30.57
N PRO A 234 9.64 -26.92 -30.43
CA PRO A 234 10.54 -26.18 -31.32
C PRO A 234 11.93 -26.84 -31.44
N ASN A 235 12.72 -26.40 -32.43
CA ASN A 235 14.11 -26.84 -32.56
C ASN A 235 14.96 -26.22 -31.44
N GLY A 236 15.69 -27.03 -30.68
CA GLY A 236 16.60 -26.59 -29.63
C GLY A 236 16.76 -27.59 -28.49
N ASP A 237 17.81 -27.39 -27.68
CA ASP A 237 18.11 -28.18 -26.49
C ASP A 237 17.39 -27.59 -25.26
N PHE A 238 16.25 -28.19 -24.91
CA PHE A 238 15.48 -27.87 -23.72
C PHE A 238 14.86 -29.14 -23.14
N TYR A 239 14.65 -29.20 -21.84
CA TYR A 239 13.87 -30.27 -21.20
C TYR A 239 12.39 -29.90 -21.04
N MET A 240 12.10 -28.61 -20.85
CA MET A 240 10.77 -28.02 -20.78
C MET A 240 10.79 -26.70 -21.56
N ALA A 241 9.65 -26.32 -22.13
CA ALA A 241 9.48 -25.04 -22.83
C ALA A 241 8.00 -24.64 -22.88
N THR A 242 7.70 -23.34 -23.00
CA THR A 242 6.35 -22.81 -23.19
C THR A 242 6.24 -21.85 -24.39
N ASP A 243 5.02 -21.64 -24.89
CA ASP A 243 4.70 -20.55 -25.81
C ASP A 243 4.33 -19.23 -25.10
N GLY A 244 4.39 -19.21 -23.77
CA GLY A 244 3.95 -18.10 -22.90
C GLY A 244 2.45 -17.84 -22.95
N LYS A 245 1.67 -18.71 -23.59
CA LYS A 245 0.25 -18.55 -23.92
C LYS A 245 -0.55 -19.81 -23.57
N GLY A 246 -0.10 -20.59 -22.59
CA GLY A 246 -0.75 -21.80 -22.07
C GLY A 246 -0.38 -23.10 -22.78
N GLY A 247 0.60 -23.08 -23.70
CA GLY A 247 1.17 -24.25 -24.34
C GLY A 247 2.46 -24.69 -23.65
N PHE A 248 2.61 -25.99 -23.38
CA PHE A 248 3.80 -26.56 -22.77
C PHE A 248 4.35 -27.75 -23.56
N TRP A 249 5.67 -27.81 -23.61
CA TRP A 249 6.48 -28.79 -24.32
C TRP A 249 7.45 -29.46 -23.36
N PHE A 250 7.62 -30.77 -23.50
CA PHE A 250 8.47 -31.58 -22.65
C PHE A 250 9.36 -32.49 -23.51
N ARG A 251 10.64 -32.60 -23.16
CA ARG A 251 11.59 -33.56 -23.70
C ARG A 251 12.26 -34.28 -22.54
N GLU A 252 12.43 -35.59 -22.69
CA GLU A 252 13.27 -36.36 -21.77
C GLU A 252 14.73 -36.11 -22.13
N ILE A 253 15.49 -35.58 -21.17
CA ILE A 253 16.90 -35.22 -21.30
C ILE A 253 17.60 -35.70 -20.03
N GLU A 254 18.74 -36.37 -20.20
CA GLU A 254 19.63 -36.74 -19.09
C GLU A 254 20.83 -35.80 -19.02
N TYR A 255 21.14 -35.31 -17.83
CA TYR A 255 22.25 -34.39 -17.58
C TYR A 255 22.81 -34.59 -16.17
N GLN A 256 24.06 -35.04 -16.06
CA GLN A 256 24.76 -35.22 -14.77
C GLN A 256 23.98 -36.00 -13.69
N GLY A 257 23.15 -36.98 -14.09
CA GLY A 257 22.32 -37.80 -13.20
C GLY A 257 20.88 -37.33 -13.03
N PHE A 258 20.57 -36.07 -13.37
CA PHE A 258 19.20 -35.56 -13.54
C PHE A 258 18.59 -36.13 -14.82
N ASN A 259 17.34 -36.58 -14.76
CA ASN A 259 16.51 -36.94 -15.92
C ASN A 259 15.20 -36.16 -15.81
N SER A 260 14.97 -35.25 -16.77
CA SER A 260 13.88 -34.29 -16.73
C SER A 260 12.47 -34.88 -16.66
N ARG A 261 12.26 -36.09 -17.22
CA ARG A 261 10.97 -36.77 -17.19
C ARG A 261 10.80 -37.52 -15.86
N ARG A 262 11.77 -38.36 -15.52
CA ARG A 262 11.79 -39.16 -14.28
C ARG A 262 11.60 -38.27 -13.07
N ASP A 263 12.40 -37.20 -12.97
CA ASP A 263 12.47 -36.36 -11.78
C ASP A 263 11.25 -35.43 -11.66
N LEU A 264 10.65 -35.01 -12.80
CA LEU A 264 9.38 -34.28 -12.78
C LEU A 264 8.25 -35.14 -12.21
N PHE A 265 8.07 -36.36 -12.74
CA PHE A 265 7.00 -37.24 -12.28
C PHE A 265 7.28 -37.82 -10.89
N GLY A 266 8.55 -38.03 -10.53
CA GLY A 266 9.00 -38.35 -9.16
C GLY A 266 8.61 -37.25 -8.17
N GLY A 267 8.98 -35.99 -8.44
CA GLY A 267 8.63 -34.84 -7.60
C GLY A 267 7.12 -34.62 -7.47
N LEU A 268 6.35 -34.81 -8.55
CA LEU A 268 4.88 -34.76 -8.51
C LEU A 268 4.29 -35.91 -7.67
N ALA A 269 4.83 -37.13 -7.78
CA ALA A 269 4.42 -38.26 -6.96
C ALA A 269 4.77 -38.08 -5.49
N ALA A 270 5.96 -37.56 -5.17
CA ALA A 270 6.38 -37.21 -3.82
C ALA A 270 5.49 -36.13 -3.21
N CYS A 271 5.12 -35.08 -3.97
CA CYS A 271 4.13 -34.09 -3.56
C CYS A 271 2.74 -34.72 -3.30
N ALA A 272 2.32 -35.70 -4.11
CA ALA A 272 1.05 -36.41 -3.93
C ALA A 272 1.04 -37.31 -2.68
N ALA A 273 2.18 -37.95 -2.38
CA ALA A 273 2.37 -38.84 -1.23
C ALA A 273 2.83 -38.12 0.05
N GLN A 274 3.12 -36.82 -0.03
CA GLN A 274 3.74 -36.01 1.03
C GLN A 274 5.09 -36.58 1.52
N GLN A 275 5.88 -37.10 0.59
CA GLN A 275 7.22 -37.65 0.82
C GLN A 275 8.30 -36.58 0.59
N ALA A 276 9.49 -36.82 1.14
CA ALA A 276 10.66 -36.00 0.85
C ALA A 276 11.11 -36.24 -0.60
N MET A 277 11.38 -35.15 -1.33
CA MET A 277 11.92 -35.20 -2.69
C MET A 277 13.45 -35.27 -2.66
N THR A 278 14.03 -35.79 -3.75
CA THR A 278 15.44 -35.53 -4.09
C THR A 278 15.62 -34.07 -4.54
N ARG A 279 16.86 -33.57 -4.55
CA ARG A 279 17.16 -32.24 -5.08
C ARG A 279 16.91 -32.16 -6.60
N GLU A 280 17.10 -33.27 -7.31
CA GLU A 280 16.82 -33.41 -8.74
C GLU A 280 15.31 -33.33 -9.04
N GLU A 281 14.47 -34.00 -8.24
CA GLU A 281 13.01 -33.90 -8.31
C GLU A 281 12.50 -32.49 -7.98
N GLU A 282 13.08 -31.87 -6.95
CA GLU A 282 12.73 -30.51 -6.55
C GLU A 282 13.12 -29.49 -7.64
N TYR A 283 14.27 -29.68 -8.29
CA TYR A 283 14.70 -28.89 -9.45
C TYR A 283 13.83 -29.14 -10.70
N ALA A 284 13.30 -30.34 -10.91
CA ALA A 284 12.34 -30.59 -11.99
C ALA A 284 11.02 -29.79 -11.79
N LEU A 285 10.60 -29.57 -10.55
CA LEU A 285 9.44 -28.74 -10.22
C LEU A 285 9.75 -27.24 -10.33
N GLU A 286 10.97 -26.79 -9.99
CA GLU A 286 11.44 -25.43 -10.28
C GLU A 286 11.51 -25.16 -11.79
N SER A 287 11.99 -26.14 -12.56
CA SER A 287 12.02 -26.13 -14.02
C SER A 287 10.63 -25.98 -14.64
N LEU A 288 9.62 -26.68 -14.12
CA LEU A 288 8.23 -26.49 -14.55
C LEU A 288 7.71 -25.09 -14.14
N TRP A 289 8.12 -24.60 -12.97
CA TRP A 289 7.74 -23.29 -12.46
C TRP A 289 8.34 -22.12 -13.28
N HIS A 290 9.55 -22.30 -13.84
CA HIS A 290 10.16 -21.39 -14.82
C HIS A 290 9.26 -21.18 -16.05
N GLU A 291 8.73 -22.27 -16.62
CA GLU A 291 7.78 -22.21 -17.75
C GLU A 291 6.45 -21.56 -17.34
N ILE A 292 5.97 -21.81 -16.12
CA ILE A 292 4.78 -21.14 -15.59
C ILE A 292 5.03 -19.63 -15.46
N TRP A 293 6.23 -19.20 -15.06
CA TRP A 293 6.58 -17.77 -15.01
C TRP A 293 6.57 -17.08 -16.37
N HIS A 294 7.06 -17.72 -17.43
CA HIS A 294 6.97 -17.17 -18.79
C HIS A 294 5.54 -16.84 -19.22
N ASN A 295 4.54 -17.63 -18.77
CA ASN A 295 3.12 -17.36 -19.02
C ASN A 295 2.56 -16.12 -18.30
N ARG A 296 3.34 -15.49 -17.41
CA ARG A 296 2.99 -14.29 -16.64
C ARG A 296 3.66 -13.02 -17.18
N GLN A 297 4.70 -13.16 -18.01
CA GLN A 297 5.50 -12.05 -18.49
C GLN A 297 4.71 -11.23 -19.54
N ARG A 298 4.41 -9.96 -19.24
CA ARG A 298 3.58 -9.12 -20.11
C ARG A 298 4.34 -8.54 -21.29
N GLY A 299 5.57 -8.09 -21.07
CA GLY A 299 6.47 -7.51 -22.08
C GLY A 299 7.41 -8.50 -22.77
N ALA A 300 7.17 -9.81 -22.67
CA ALA A 300 8.14 -10.82 -23.14
C ALA A 300 8.23 -10.95 -24.67
N ILE A 301 7.18 -10.59 -25.42
CA ILE A 301 7.14 -10.80 -26.87
C ILE A 301 8.33 -10.12 -27.56
N ASP A 302 8.59 -8.85 -27.24
CA ASP A 302 9.66 -8.09 -27.88
C ASP A 302 11.04 -8.64 -27.47
N ALA A 303 11.27 -8.85 -26.18
CA ALA A 303 12.56 -9.33 -25.67
C ALA A 303 12.91 -10.77 -26.10
N LEU A 304 11.91 -11.67 -26.19
CA LEU A 304 12.09 -13.05 -26.65
C LEU A 304 12.11 -13.19 -28.18
N SER A 305 11.72 -12.16 -28.93
CA SER A 305 11.85 -12.13 -30.40
C SER A 305 13.28 -11.89 -30.89
N LEU A 306 14.15 -11.39 -30.01
CA LEU A 306 15.57 -11.15 -30.28
C LEU A 306 16.34 -12.47 -30.44
N ASP A 307 17.52 -12.42 -31.07
CA ASP A 307 18.37 -13.60 -31.26
C ASP A 307 18.70 -14.31 -29.94
N LEU A 308 18.87 -15.63 -29.99
CA LEU A 308 19.14 -16.47 -28.80
C LEU A 308 20.38 -16.03 -28.01
N GLU A 309 21.38 -15.45 -28.68
CA GLU A 309 22.61 -14.93 -28.07
C GLU A 309 22.50 -13.46 -27.64
N HIS A 310 21.41 -12.77 -27.98
CA HIS A 310 21.27 -11.33 -27.72
C HIS A 310 21.30 -11.04 -26.20
N PRO A 311 22.19 -10.14 -25.71
CA PRO A 311 22.41 -9.97 -24.26
C PRO A 311 21.16 -9.65 -23.45
N LEU A 312 20.22 -8.88 -24.03
CA LEU A 312 18.95 -8.55 -23.40
C LEU A 312 18.01 -9.76 -23.28
N ARG A 313 17.97 -10.64 -24.29
CA ARG A 313 17.18 -11.86 -24.23
C ARG A 313 17.75 -12.78 -23.15
N ARG A 314 19.06 -13.03 -23.20
CA ARG A 314 19.80 -13.78 -22.17
C ARG A 314 19.58 -13.23 -20.76
N PHE A 315 19.46 -11.91 -20.61
CA PHE A 315 19.09 -11.27 -19.34
C PHE A 315 17.67 -11.62 -18.89
N VAL A 316 16.68 -11.51 -19.77
CA VAL A 316 15.27 -11.85 -19.44
C VAL A 316 15.13 -13.33 -19.05
N GLU A 317 15.81 -14.25 -19.74
CA GLU A 317 15.84 -15.67 -19.34
C GLU A 317 16.50 -15.85 -17.96
N THR A 318 17.60 -15.15 -17.70
CA THR A 318 18.32 -15.19 -16.41
C THR A 318 17.46 -14.64 -15.27
N LEU A 319 16.71 -13.56 -15.52
CA LEU A 319 15.75 -12.99 -14.58
C LEU A 319 14.60 -13.97 -14.30
N ASN A 320 14.06 -14.62 -15.34
CA ASN A 320 12.99 -15.61 -15.20
C ASN A 320 13.44 -16.79 -14.34
N GLN A 321 14.64 -17.33 -14.60
CA GLN A 321 15.25 -18.38 -13.77
C GLN A 321 15.51 -17.92 -12.33
N ALA A 322 16.08 -16.73 -12.13
CA ALA A 322 16.36 -16.20 -10.80
C ALA A 322 15.08 -16.09 -9.95
N VAL A 323 13.98 -15.62 -10.55
CA VAL A 323 12.66 -15.55 -9.89
C VAL A 323 12.09 -16.95 -9.64
N ALA A 324 12.22 -17.89 -10.58
CA ALA A 324 11.75 -19.27 -10.40
C ALA A 324 12.42 -19.94 -9.20
N ARG A 325 13.75 -19.93 -9.11
CA ARG A 325 14.56 -20.45 -7.98
C ARG A 325 14.14 -19.88 -6.61
N LEU A 326 13.78 -18.60 -6.57
CA LEU A 326 13.36 -17.94 -5.33
C LEU A 326 11.89 -18.23 -4.94
N THR A 327 11.02 -18.59 -5.89
CA THR A 327 9.56 -18.61 -5.65
C THR A 327 8.88 -19.97 -5.80
N TYR A 328 9.56 -20.98 -6.36
CA TYR A 328 9.00 -22.33 -6.56
C TYR A 328 8.57 -23.07 -5.27
N PRO A 329 9.08 -22.80 -4.05
CA PRO A 329 8.53 -23.45 -2.85
C PRO A 329 7.03 -23.20 -2.66
N SER A 330 6.54 -22.04 -3.08
CA SER A 330 5.10 -21.73 -3.07
C SER A 330 4.31 -22.57 -4.08
N PHE A 331 4.92 -22.99 -5.19
CA PHE A 331 4.33 -23.89 -6.17
C PHE A 331 4.27 -25.32 -5.63
N ILE A 332 5.38 -25.80 -5.05
CA ILE A 332 5.46 -27.11 -4.39
C ILE A 332 4.45 -27.23 -3.23
N GLN A 333 4.32 -26.20 -2.40
CA GLN A 333 3.34 -26.18 -1.31
C GLN A 333 1.90 -26.32 -1.83
N ARG A 334 1.59 -25.71 -2.99
CA ARG A 334 0.29 -25.82 -3.66
C ARG A 334 0.06 -27.21 -4.27
N LEU A 335 1.11 -27.87 -4.76
CA LEU A 335 1.07 -29.26 -5.19
C LEU A 335 0.85 -30.23 -4.00
N GLY A 336 1.31 -29.86 -2.80
CA GLY A 336 1.14 -30.62 -1.55
C GLY A 336 2.45 -31.14 -0.93
N GLY A 337 3.59 -30.86 -1.57
CA GLY A 337 4.90 -31.21 -1.04
C GLY A 337 5.52 -30.12 -0.15
N THR A 338 6.76 -30.38 0.27
CA THR A 338 7.61 -29.44 1.02
C THR A 338 8.94 -29.31 0.29
N ALA A 339 9.33 -28.09 -0.07
CA ALA A 339 10.64 -27.79 -0.61
C ALA A 339 11.71 -27.89 0.50
N SER A 340 12.74 -28.71 0.29
CA SER A 340 13.83 -28.95 1.25
C SER A 340 15.21 -28.59 0.68
N HIS A 341 15.32 -28.40 -0.64
CA HIS A 341 16.59 -28.23 -1.37
C HIS A 341 16.75 -26.84 -2.00
N GLN A 342 15.94 -25.84 -1.60
CA GLN A 342 15.94 -24.51 -2.20
C GLN A 342 17.31 -23.83 -2.25
N GLN A 343 18.12 -23.95 -1.21
CA GLN A 343 19.46 -23.34 -1.23
C GLN A 343 20.32 -23.93 -2.37
N TRP A 344 20.29 -25.26 -2.56
CA TRP A 344 20.98 -25.92 -3.67
C TRP A 344 20.40 -25.49 -5.02
N VAL A 345 19.09 -25.32 -5.15
CA VAL A 345 18.47 -24.83 -6.41
C VAL A 345 18.85 -23.38 -6.70
N ILE A 346 18.94 -22.50 -5.69
CA ILE A 346 19.40 -21.12 -5.81
C ILE A 346 20.84 -21.06 -6.32
N ASP A 347 21.74 -21.85 -5.73
CA ASP A 347 23.18 -21.79 -5.98
C ASP A 347 23.61 -22.61 -7.21
N GLU A 348 23.15 -23.87 -7.31
CA GLU A 348 23.71 -24.92 -8.17
C GLU A 348 22.74 -25.48 -9.21
N GLY A 349 21.48 -25.02 -9.25
CA GLY A 349 20.51 -25.44 -10.27
C GLY A 349 21.06 -25.31 -11.70
N TYR A 350 20.73 -26.23 -12.60
CA TYR A 350 21.41 -26.35 -13.90
C TYR A 350 21.08 -25.22 -14.90
N GLY A 351 19.81 -24.81 -14.98
CA GLY A 351 19.31 -23.82 -15.93
C GLY A 351 19.90 -22.44 -15.68
N TYR A 352 20.56 -21.86 -16.69
CA TYR A 352 21.22 -20.54 -16.62
C TYR A 352 22.21 -20.35 -15.45
N GLN A 353 22.74 -21.43 -14.85
CA GLN A 353 23.58 -21.42 -13.63
C GLN A 353 24.65 -20.30 -13.64
N ARG A 354 25.39 -20.16 -14.75
CA ARG A 354 26.46 -19.17 -14.92
C ARG A 354 25.99 -17.73 -14.81
N THR A 355 24.88 -17.37 -15.46
CA THR A 355 24.38 -15.98 -15.46
C THR A 355 23.61 -15.66 -14.19
N VAL A 356 22.92 -16.65 -13.60
CA VAL A 356 22.28 -16.55 -12.29
C VAL A 356 23.31 -16.35 -11.16
N SER A 357 24.38 -17.16 -11.12
CA SER A 357 25.49 -17.01 -10.16
C SER A 357 26.16 -15.62 -10.25
N ARG A 358 26.30 -15.08 -11.46
CA ARG A 358 26.78 -13.71 -11.68
C ARG A 358 25.79 -12.65 -11.20
N LEU A 359 24.49 -12.84 -11.41
CA LEU A 359 23.45 -11.96 -10.87
C LEU A 359 23.49 -11.94 -9.33
N TRP A 360 23.66 -13.09 -8.67
CA TRP A 360 23.88 -13.17 -7.22
C TRP A 360 25.17 -12.48 -6.77
N SER A 361 26.27 -12.63 -7.53
CA SER A 361 27.54 -11.94 -7.25
C SER A 361 27.40 -10.41 -7.29
N LEU A 362 26.59 -9.89 -8.23
CA LEU A 362 26.27 -8.47 -8.37
C LEU A 362 25.36 -7.99 -7.24
N ILE A 363 24.30 -8.73 -6.89
CA ILE A 363 23.39 -8.41 -5.78
C ILE A 363 24.15 -8.40 -4.43
N SER A 364 25.06 -9.36 -4.24
CA SER A 364 25.98 -9.39 -3.09
C SER A 364 26.96 -8.21 -3.07
N ALA A 365 27.41 -7.73 -4.24
CA ALA A 365 28.21 -6.51 -4.32
C ALA A 365 27.42 -5.25 -3.91
N CYS A 366 26.10 -5.23 -4.10
CA CYS A 366 25.19 -4.21 -3.55
C CYS A 366 24.88 -4.38 -2.04
N GLY A 367 25.46 -5.36 -1.35
CA GLY A 367 25.21 -5.62 0.07
C GLY A 367 23.88 -6.32 0.37
N LEU A 368 23.27 -6.95 -0.64
CA LEU A 368 21.95 -7.60 -0.55
C LEU A 368 22.09 -9.13 -0.76
N SER A 369 21.13 -9.90 -0.27
CA SER A 369 21.00 -11.34 -0.56
C SER A 369 19.96 -11.61 -1.67
N PRO A 370 19.94 -12.81 -2.29
CA PRO A 370 18.88 -13.19 -3.22
C PRO A 370 17.47 -13.12 -2.61
N ALA A 371 17.33 -13.40 -1.31
CA ALA A 371 16.06 -13.32 -0.60
C ALA A 371 15.59 -11.86 -0.43
N ASP A 372 16.51 -10.92 -0.18
CA ASP A 372 16.19 -9.51 0.01
C ASP A 372 15.53 -8.87 -1.21
N VAL A 373 15.84 -9.36 -2.42
CA VAL A 373 15.42 -8.77 -3.70
C VAL A 373 14.39 -9.62 -4.46
N ALA A 374 13.87 -10.69 -3.84
CA ALA A 374 12.96 -11.63 -4.50
C ALA A 374 11.68 -10.95 -5.02
N GLY A 375 11.15 -9.98 -4.27
CA GLY A 375 9.95 -9.20 -4.66
C GLY A 375 10.22 -8.25 -5.82
N GLU A 376 11.36 -7.57 -5.81
CA GLU A 376 11.82 -6.70 -6.90
C GLU A 376 12.04 -7.48 -8.19
N LEU A 377 12.78 -8.61 -8.14
CA LEU A 377 13.01 -9.46 -9.31
C LEU A 377 11.69 -9.97 -9.89
N ALA A 378 10.77 -10.46 -9.05
CA ALA A 378 9.44 -10.89 -9.48
C ALA A 378 8.63 -9.76 -10.13
N THR A 379 8.74 -8.53 -9.60
CA THR A 379 8.07 -7.33 -10.13
C THR A 379 8.63 -6.93 -11.49
N VAL A 380 9.96 -6.94 -11.66
CA VAL A 380 10.62 -6.66 -12.95
C VAL A 380 10.26 -7.74 -13.97
N ASN A 381 10.20 -9.01 -13.58
CA ASN A 381 9.91 -10.12 -14.50
C ASN A 381 8.52 -10.06 -15.14
N VAL A 382 7.53 -9.42 -14.49
CA VAL A 382 6.16 -9.22 -15.05
C VAL A 382 5.95 -7.83 -15.66
N SER A 383 7.02 -7.04 -15.83
CA SER A 383 6.96 -5.72 -16.45
C SER A 383 6.25 -5.77 -17.81
N ALA A 384 5.49 -4.72 -18.11
CA ALA A 384 4.93 -4.50 -19.45
C ALA A 384 6.01 -4.17 -20.48
N ASP A 385 7.17 -3.68 -20.02
CA ASP A 385 8.36 -3.43 -20.83
C ASP A 385 9.53 -4.20 -20.22
N LEU A 386 9.86 -5.35 -20.82
CA LEU A 386 11.05 -6.13 -20.47
C LEU A 386 12.30 -5.68 -21.24
N MET A 387 12.17 -4.79 -22.23
CA MET A 387 13.33 -4.19 -22.89
C MET A 387 14.10 -3.29 -21.93
N GLN A 388 13.39 -2.61 -21.03
CA GLN A 388 13.95 -1.81 -19.94
C GLN A 388 14.28 -2.60 -18.65
N ALA A 389 14.09 -3.92 -18.61
CA ALA A 389 14.21 -4.71 -17.37
C ALA A 389 15.54 -4.53 -16.62
N ARG A 390 16.68 -4.40 -17.33
CA ARG A 390 17.99 -4.10 -16.73
C ARG A 390 18.02 -2.72 -16.04
N SER A 391 17.48 -1.69 -16.70
CA SER A 391 17.43 -0.32 -16.18
C SER A 391 16.51 -0.19 -14.97
N ILE A 392 15.39 -0.91 -14.98
CA ILE A 392 14.46 -0.96 -13.84
C ILE A 392 15.13 -1.66 -12.65
N LEU A 393 15.78 -2.81 -12.87
CA LEU A 393 16.51 -3.52 -11.81
C LEU A 393 17.69 -2.69 -11.26
N ALA A 394 18.46 -2.02 -12.12
CA ALA A 394 19.53 -1.12 -11.71
C ALA A 394 19.01 0.04 -10.85
N ASP A 395 17.83 0.59 -11.16
CA ASP A 395 17.18 1.64 -10.35
C ASP A 395 16.78 1.13 -8.96
N LEU A 396 16.21 -0.08 -8.88
CA LEU A 396 15.78 -0.70 -7.63
C LEU A 396 16.98 -1.04 -6.72
N LEU A 397 18.06 -1.60 -7.29
CA LEU A 397 19.28 -1.92 -6.56
C LEU A 397 20.01 -0.64 -6.10
N ALA A 398 20.07 0.41 -6.92
CA ALA A 398 20.66 1.70 -6.56
C ALA A 398 19.88 2.47 -5.47
N ARG A 399 18.59 2.15 -5.27
CA ARG A 399 17.80 2.68 -4.13
C ARG A 399 18.04 1.94 -2.81
N ARG A 400 18.66 0.75 -2.88
CA ARG A 400 18.90 -0.15 -1.75
C ARG A 400 20.39 -0.39 -1.45
N SER A 401 21.27 0.37 -2.10
CA SER A 401 22.72 0.35 -1.93
C SER A 401 23.29 1.74 -2.23
N ASP A 402 24.49 2.04 -1.73
CA ASP A 402 25.17 3.32 -2.01
C ASP A 402 25.88 3.34 -3.39
N ILE A 403 25.44 2.48 -4.33
CA ILE A 403 26.10 2.26 -5.63
C ILE A 403 25.32 2.98 -6.74
N GLU A 404 26.04 3.74 -7.57
CA GLU A 404 25.46 4.45 -8.70
C GLU A 404 24.77 3.50 -9.69
N LYS A 405 23.52 3.83 -10.07
CA LYS A 405 22.71 3.11 -11.06
C LYS A 405 23.48 2.77 -12.35
N ALA A 406 24.33 3.68 -12.82
CA ALA A 406 25.12 3.49 -14.04
C ALA A 406 26.12 2.31 -13.93
N LYS A 407 26.78 2.15 -12.78
CA LYS A 407 27.71 1.04 -12.50
C LYS A 407 26.97 -0.30 -12.40
N ILE A 408 25.83 -0.31 -11.71
CA ILE A 408 24.95 -1.49 -11.63
C ILE A 408 24.46 -1.91 -13.02
N GLN A 409 24.00 -0.94 -13.83
CA GLN A 409 23.56 -1.17 -15.21
C GLN A 409 24.67 -1.77 -16.06
N ALA A 410 25.90 -1.22 -16.01
CA ALA A 410 27.04 -1.74 -16.75
C ALA A 410 27.39 -3.19 -16.35
N ALA A 411 27.32 -3.53 -15.06
CA ALA A 411 27.54 -4.90 -14.60
C ALA A 411 26.42 -5.87 -15.03
N LEU A 412 25.15 -5.43 -15.04
CA LEU A 412 24.01 -6.20 -15.57
C LEU A 412 24.16 -6.45 -17.08
N ASP A 413 24.68 -5.48 -17.83
CA ASP A 413 24.94 -5.60 -19.27
C ASP A 413 26.02 -6.63 -19.61
N LEU A 414 26.90 -6.94 -18.66
CA LEU A 414 28.01 -7.88 -18.82
C LEU A 414 27.74 -9.28 -18.24
N LEU A 415 26.51 -9.59 -17.78
CA LEU A 415 26.18 -10.91 -17.23
C LEU A 415 26.53 -12.08 -18.16
N SER A 416 26.33 -11.93 -19.48
CA SER A 416 26.68 -12.95 -20.48
C SER A 416 28.08 -12.79 -21.09
N ALA A 417 28.85 -11.78 -20.69
CA ALA A 417 30.16 -11.45 -21.28
C ALA A 417 31.29 -12.38 -20.80
N ARG A 418 32.52 -12.13 -21.28
CA ARG A 418 33.73 -12.78 -20.75
C ARG A 418 33.88 -12.49 -19.26
N GLU A 419 34.37 -13.47 -18.51
CA GLU A 419 34.42 -13.38 -17.05
C GLU A 419 35.29 -12.24 -16.52
N SER A 420 36.41 -11.95 -17.17
CA SER A 420 37.27 -10.81 -16.83
C SER A 420 36.54 -9.47 -16.91
N LEU A 421 35.69 -9.27 -17.93
CA LEU A 421 34.90 -8.05 -18.10
C LEU A 421 33.83 -7.94 -17.02
N PHE A 422 33.12 -9.03 -16.72
CA PHE A 422 32.11 -9.05 -15.67
C PHE A 422 32.73 -8.78 -14.29
N ARG A 423 33.83 -9.46 -13.94
CA ARG A 423 34.54 -9.25 -12.67
C ARG A 423 35.07 -7.82 -12.53
N ALA A 424 35.56 -7.22 -13.62
CA ALA A 424 35.99 -5.82 -13.61
C ALA A 424 34.84 -4.86 -13.30
N ALA A 425 33.68 -5.03 -13.94
CA ALA A 425 32.50 -4.18 -13.67
C ALA A 425 31.95 -4.34 -12.24
N VAL A 426 31.95 -5.56 -11.68
CA VAL A 426 31.56 -5.78 -10.28
C VAL A 426 32.59 -5.21 -9.29
N SER A 427 33.85 -5.07 -9.69
CA SER A 427 34.87 -4.35 -8.91
C SER A 427 34.66 -2.84 -8.95
N ASP A 428 34.35 -2.28 -10.13
CA ASP A 428 34.09 -0.85 -10.35
C ASP A 428 32.85 -0.34 -9.57
N MET A 429 31.85 -1.21 -9.36
CA MET A 429 30.71 -0.96 -8.47
C MET A 429 31.10 -0.62 -7.03
N LYS A 430 32.30 -1.00 -6.55
CA LYS A 430 32.76 -0.81 -5.16
C LYS A 430 33.77 0.32 -4.98
N SER A 431 34.23 0.93 -6.07
CA SER A 431 35.12 2.10 -6.12
C SER A 431 34.37 3.37 -6.43
#